data_AF-A0A4R3JBW9-F1
#
_entry.id   AF-A0A4R3JBW9-F1
#
_cell.length_a   1.000
_cell.length_b   1.000
_cell.length_c   1.000
_cell.angle_alpha   90.00
_cell.angle_beta   90.00
_cell.angle_gamma   90.00
#
_symmetry.space_group_name_H-M   'P 1'
#
loop_
_entity.id
_entity.type
_entity.pdbx_description
1 polymer ?
#
loop_
_entity_poly.entity_id
_entity_poly.type
_entity_poly.pdbx_seq_one_letter_code
_entity_poly.pdbx_strand_id
1 'polypeptide(L)'
;MKRPHRHFPERFPSWAVVLAFAIVAISSPLARGDDAATANSEISRKIDLKSPRDALPDIAFFDADAREHTFKEFQGKGFLLNIWATWCIPCQREMPTLNNLSAILRDKGIPVLALSVDRAPFSKISRFIDKRGFTNLKVFQDVRGAVARKLDIQGLPTTIIVDAQGREIGRIVGIAEWDSPENIKTILKFLDTPPDLTSARR
;
A
#
# COMPACT_ATOMS: atom_id res chain seq x y z
N MET A 1 -35.26 -1.11 86.69
CA MET A 1 -35.89 -2.01 85.71
C MET A 1 -34.85 -2.41 84.67
N LYS A 2 -34.52 -3.72 84.61
CA LYS A 2 -33.64 -4.45 83.63
C LYS A 2 -32.19 -3.97 83.48
N ARG A 3 -31.13 -4.78 83.45
CA ARG A 3 -30.77 -6.15 83.87
C ARG A 3 -29.22 -6.12 83.91
N PRO A 4 -28.55 -6.89 84.79
CA PRO A 4 -27.10 -7.11 84.71
C PRO A 4 -26.80 -8.13 83.59
N HIS A 5 -25.54 -8.29 83.17
CA HIS A 5 -24.91 -9.61 82.95
C HIS A 5 -23.42 -9.44 82.59
N ARG A 6 -22.57 -10.06 83.41
CA ARG A 6 -21.16 -10.36 83.13
C ARG A 6 -21.09 -11.43 82.03
N HIS A 7 -20.08 -11.36 81.16
CA HIS A 7 -19.45 -12.57 80.61
C HIS A 7 -17.96 -12.36 80.37
N PHE A 8 -17.18 -13.28 80.95
CA PHE A 8 -15.73 -13.45 80.83
C PHE A 8 -15.43 -14.25 79.54
N PRO A 9 -14.17 -14.26 79.06
CA PRO A 9 -13.74 -14.75 77.75
C PRO A 9 -13.59 -16.27 77.74
N GLU A 10 -13.29 -16.84 76.56
CA GLU A 10 -12.29 -17.90 76.33
C GLU A 10 -12.45 -18.52 74.91
N ARG A 11 -11.30 -18.85 74.31
CA ARG A 11 -11.05 -19.83 73.22
C ARG A 11 -11.07 -19.37 71.74
N PHE A 12 -9.86 -19.10 71.25
CA PHE A 12 -9.32 -19.49 69.93
C PHE A 12 -9.39 -21.03 69.71
N PRO A 13 -9.01 -21.61 68.54
CA PRO A 13 -8.93 -21.15 67.13
C PRO A 13 -9.55 -22.21 66.16
N SER A 14 -9.23 -22.12 64.86
CA SER A 14 -9.22 -23.21 63.85
C SER A 14 -10.35 -23.20 62.82
N TRP A 15 -10.24 -22.30 61.84
CA TRP A 15 -10.47 -22.61 60.42
C TRP A 15 -10.02 -21.41 59.57
N ALA A 16 -8.71 -21.21 59.48
CA ALA A 16 -8.16 -20.36 58.43
C ALA A 16 -8.36 -21.08 57.09
N VAL A 17 -9.47 -20.82 56.40
CA VAL A 17 -9.62 -21.14 54.98
C VAL A 17 -9.17 -19.90 54.21
N VAL A 18 -7.85 -19.78 54.02
CA VAL A 18 -7.28 -18.84 53.06
C VAL A 18 -7.47 -19.48 51.69
N LEU A 19 -8.53 -19.08 50.98
CA LEU A 19 -8.67 -19.36 49.55
C LEU A 19 -7.64 -18.50 48.80
N ALA A 20 -6.47 -19.07 48.56
CA ALA A 20 -5.51 -18.52 47.61
C ALA A 20 -6.05 -18.75 46.19
N PHE A 21 -6.79 -17.77 45.66
CA PHE A 21 -7.02 -17.69 44.22
C PHE A 21 -5.71 -17.26 43.55
N ALA A 22 -4.97 -18.22 43.04
CA ALA A 22 -3.90 -17.96 42.09
C ALA A 22 -4.53 -17.41 40.80
N ILE A 23 -4.48 -16.08 40.61
CA ILE A 23 -4.73 -15.47 39.31
C ILE A 23 -3.53 -15.85 38.43
N VAL A 24 -3.66 -16.93 37.66
CA VAL A 24 -2.80 -17.17 36.52
C VAL A 24 -3.13 -16.08 35.52
N ALA A 25 -2.31 -15.02 35.48
CA ALA A 25 -2.32 -14.09 34.38
C ALA A 25 -1.88 -14.86 33.14
N ILE A 26 -2.86 -15.34 32.36
CA ILE A 26 -2.62 -15.87 31.02
C ILE A 26 -2.15 -14.69 30.19
N SER A 27 -0.83 -14.49 30.13
CA SER A 27 -0.20 -13.65 29.14
C SER A 27 -0.36 -14.35 27.79
N SER A 28 -1.55 -14.23 27.20
CA SER A 28 -1.72 -14.56 25.78
C SER A 28 -0.75 -13.67 25.01
N PRO A 29 0.19 -14.22 24.23
CA PRO A 29 0.95 -13.39 23.33
C PRO A 29 -0.06 -12.77 22.36
N LEU A 30 -0.14 -11.44 22.35
CA LEU A 30 -0.77 -10.65 21.29
C LEU A 30 0.03 -10.89 20.00
N ALA A 31 -0.12 -12.09 19.44
CA ALA A 31 0.49 -12.48 18.20
C ALA A 31 -0.57 -12.37 17.10
N ARG A 32 -0.37 -11.36 16.26
CA ARG A 32 -0.36 -11.54 14.79
C ARG A 32 -1.72 -11.61 14.09
N GLY A 33 -2.55 -10.58 14.27
CA GLY A 33 -3.71 -10.31 13.41
C GLY A 33 -3.35 -9.71 12.03
N ASP A 34 -2.10 -9.31 11.82
CA ASP A 34 -1.73 -8.49 10.66
C ASP A 34 -1.43 -9.25 9.37
N ASP A 35 -0.92 -10.47 9.47
CA ASP A 35 -0.48 -11.25 8.30
C ASP A 35 -1.65 -11.91 7.56
N ALA A 36 -2.68 -12.34 8.27
CA ALA A 36 -3.86 -12.97 7.67
C ALA A 36 -4.69 -11.97 6.82
N ALA A 37 -4.80 -10.71 7.26
CA ALA A 37 -5.49 -9.68 6.50
C ALA A 37 -4.75 -9.33 5.18
N THR A 38 -3.41 -9.33 5.21
CA THR A 38 -2.59 -9.03 4.02
C THR A 38 -2.62 -10.17 2.99
N ALA A 39 -2.68 -11.43 3.44
CA ALA A 39 -2.82 -12.61 2.57
C ALA A 39 -4.18 -12.68 1.85
N ASN A 40 -5.19 -11.97 2.36
CA ASN A 40 -6.55 -11.99 1.82
C ASN A 40 -6.90 -10.79 0.94
N SER A 41 -5.97 -9.86 0.71
CA SER A 41 -6.22 -8.69 -0.13
C SER A 41 -6.35 -9.07 -1.61
N GLU A 42 -7.18 -8.34 -2.36
CA GLU A 42 -7.34 -8.51 -3.79
C GLU A 42 -6.01 -8.29 -4.52
N ILE A 43 -5.28 -7.25 -4.12
CA ILE A 43 -4.00 -6.90 -4.71
C ILE A 43 -2.96 -8.00 -4.49
N SER A 44 -2.87 -8.59 -3.30
CA SER A 44 -1.94 -9.71 -3.03
C SER A 44 -2.11 -10.88 -4.01
N ARG A 45 -3.34 -11.14 -4.48
CA ARG A 45 -3.64 -12.22 -5.44
C ARG A 45 -3.35 -11.83 -6.89
N LYS A 46 -3.35 -10.54 -7.20
CA LYS A 46 -3.14 -10.00 -8.55
C LYS A 46 -1.70 -9.59 -8.83
N ILE A 47 -0.89 -9.35 -7.80
CA ILE A 47 0.52 -8.99 -7.98
C ILE A 47 1.28 -10.17 -8.61
N ASP A 48 1.74 -9.98 -9.84
CA ASP A 48 2.79 -10.78 -10.47
C ASP A 48 4.14 -10.28 -9.96
N LEU A 49 4.80 -11.08 -9.10
CA LEU A 49 6.10 -10.75 -8.54
C LEU A 49 7.21 -10.94 -9.57
N LYS A 50 8.07 -9.94 -9.73
CA LYS A 50 9.22 -10.03 -10.64
C LYS A 50 10.46 -10.57 -9.94
N SER A 51 11.05 -11.59 -10.53
CA SER A 51 12.36 -12.13 -10.19
C SER A 51 13.08 -12.58 -11.48
N PRO A 52 14.25 -12.03 -11.83
CA PRO A 52 14.98 -10.99 -11.11
C PRO A 52 14.23 -9.64 -11.08
N ARG A 53 14.58 -8.78 -10.11
CA ARG A 53 14.04 -7.42 -9.99
C ARG A 53 14.86 -6.50 -10.89
N ASP A 54 14.37 -6.26 -12.09
CA ASP A 54 15.06 -5.42 -13.07
C ASP A 54 14.83 -3.93 -12.79
N ALA A 55 15.89 -3.13 -12.96
CA ALA A 55 15.77 -1.68 -12.92
C ALA A 55 14.86 -1.20 -14.06
N LEU A 56 14.03 -0.19 -13.77
CA LEU A 56 13.28 0.47 -14.82
C LEU A 56 14.22 1.10 -15.85
N PRO A 57 13.85 1.09 -17.14
CA PRO A 57 14.65 1.64 -18.21
C PRO A 57 14.85 3.15 -18.03
N ASP A 58 16.01 3.65 -18.46
CA ASP A 58 16.27 5.08 -18.57
C ASP A 58 15.54 5.62 -19.80
N ILE A 59 14.30 6.05 -19.60
CA ILE A 59 13.40 6.49 -20.67
C ILE A 59 12.60 7.71 -20.24
N ALA A 60 12.49 8.65 -21.17
CA ALA A 60 11.80 9.91 -20.99
C ALA A 60 10.26 9.75 -21.04
N PHE A 61 9.58 10.53 -20.20
CA PHE A 61 8.16 10.85 -20.27
C PHE A 61 7.95 12.32 -19.89
N PHE A 62 6.76 12.87 -20.15
CA PHE A 62 6.56 14.32 -20.15
C PHE A 62 5.42 14.77 -19.22
N ASP A 63 5.59 15.94 -18.61
CA ASP A 63 4.54 16.59 -17.82
C ASP A 63 3.69 17.58 -18.65
N ALA A 64 2.82 18.33 -17.97
CA ALA A 64 1.93 19.32 -18.59
C ALA A 64 2.68 20.48 -19.28
N ASP A 65 3.89 20.80 -18.79
CA ASP A 65 4.75 21.87 -19.27
C ASP A 65 5.73 21.37 -20.35
N ALA A 66 5.53 20.14 -20.84
CA ALA A 66 6.41 19.43 -21.77
C ALA A 66 7.85 19.25 -21.23
N ARG A 67 8.04 19.30 -19.91
CA ARG A 67 9.32 18.98 -19.30
C ARG A 67 9.53 17.48 -19.31
N GLU A 68 10.76 17.11 -19.64
CA GLU A 68 11.20 15.72 -19.64
C GLU A 68 11.43 15.23 -18.21
N HIS A 69 11.01 13.99 -17.96
CA HIS A 69 11.20 13.27 -16.71
C HIS A 69 11.69 11.85 -16.96
N THR A 70 12.44 11.30 -16.00
CA THR A 70 12.86 9.89 -15.99
C THR A 70 12.55 9.24 -14.64
N PHE A 71 12.55 7.89 -14.58
CA PHE A 71 12.29 7.16 -13.34
C PHE A 71 13.36 7.37 -12.26
N LYS A 72 14.57 7.80 -12.64
CA LYS A 72 15.67 8.07 -11.70
C LYS A 72 15.31 9.16 -10.69
N GLU A 73 14.46 10.11 -11.07
CA GLU A 73 13.97 11.20 -10.21
C GLU A 73 13.12 10.72 -9.03
N PHE A 74 12.62 9.49 -9.07
CA PHE A 74 11.68 8.93 -8.09
C PHE A 74 12.30 7.85 -7.20
N GLN A 75 13.60 7.62 -7.30
CA GLN A 75 14.32 6.67 -6.44
C GLN A 75 14.38 7.17 -4.98
N GLY A 76 14.58 6.24 -4.04
CA GLY A 76 14.80 6.52 -2.61
C GLY A 76 13.70 6.05 -1.65
N LYS A 77 12.42 6.14 -2.02
CA LYS A 77 11.28 5.68 -1.19
C LYS A 77 10.37 4.63 -1.84
N GLY A 78 10.63 4.28 -3.10
CA GLY A 78 9.74 3.47 -3.92
C GLY A 78 8.53 4.26 -4.41
N PHE A 79 7.85 3.75 -5.44
CA PHE A 79 6.71 4.42 -6.06
C PHE A 79 5.80 3.45 -6.82
N LEU A 80 4.59 3.93 -7.16
CA LEU A 80 3.68 3.24 -8.07
C LEU A 80 3.67 3.93 -9.42
N LEU A 81 3.73 3.16 -10.49
CA LEU A 81 3.58 3.61 -11.87
C LEU A 81 2.31 2.99 -12.47
N ASN A 82 1.26 3.79 -12.64
CA ASN A 82 0.02 3.36 -13.29
C ASN A 82 0.02 3.80 -14.76
N ILE A 83 -0.07 2.84 -15.67
CA ILE A 83 -0.18 3.05 -17.10
C ILE A 83 -1.65 3.01 -17.50
N TRP A 84 -2.14 4.09 -18.09
CA TRP A 84 -3.57 4.28 -18.35
C TRP A 84 -3.83 5.10 -19.61
N ALA A 85 -5.11 5.27 -19.97
CA ALA A 85 -5.52 6.20 -21.03
C ALA A 85 -6.94 6.73 -20.84
N THR A 86 -7.23 7.91 -21.39
CA THR A 86 -8.55 8.54 -21.27
C THR A 86 -9.67 7.75 -21.96
N TRP A 87 -9.35 6.97 -23.00
CA TRP A 87 -10.29 6.13 -23.73
C TRP A 87 -10.44 4.71 -23.15
N CYS A 88 -9.63 4.35 -22.15
CA CYS A 88 -9.66 3.04 -21.52
C CYS A 88 -10.73 3.00 -20.41
N ILE A 89 -11.90 2.42 -20.69
CA ILE A 89 -13.01 2.35 -19.72
C ILE A 89 -12.61 1.69 -18.39
N PRO A 90 -11.90 0.54 -18.36
CA PRO A 90 -11.45 -0.04 -17.09
C PRO A 90 -10.54 0.88 -16.30
N CYS A 91 -9.66 1.62 -16.98
CA CYS A 91 -8.80 2.62 -16.35
C CYS A 91 -9.64 3.71 -15.66
N GLN A 92 -10.62 4.28 -16.37
CA GLN A 92 -11.50 5.29 -15.78
C GLN A 92 -12.25 4.82 -14.53
N ARG A 93 -12.54 3.50 -14.43
CA ARG A 93 -13.24 2.91 -13.28
C ARG A 93 -12.35 2.82 -12.03
N GLU A 94 -11.05 2.57 -12.17
CA GLU A 94 -10.13 2.55 -11.01
C GLU A 94 -9.60 3.92 -10.60
N MET A 95 -9.63 4.93 -11.48
CA MET A 95 -9.03 6.23 -11.17
C MET A 95 -9.53 6.89 -9.88
N PRO A 96 -10.82 6.81 -9.48
CA PRO A 96 -11.26 7.38 -8.20
C PRO A 96 -10.51 6.80 -6.99
N THR A 97 -10.34 5.47 -6.95
CA THR A 97 -9.71 4.77 -5.83
C THR A 97 -8.20 4.95 -5.89
N LEU A 98 -7.62 4.98 -7.10
CA LEU A 98 -6.21 5.34 -7.30
C LEU A 98 -5.91 6.78 -6.85
N ASN A 99 -6.82 7.72 -7.11
CA ASN A 99 -6.70 9.11 -6.66
C ASN A 99 -6.72 9.21 -5.12
N ASN A 100 -7.57 8.43 -4.46
CA ASN A 100 -7.61 8.37 -3.00
C ASN A 100 -6.34 7.74 -2.42
N LEU A 101 -5.87 6.63 -3.01
CA LEU A 101 -4.60 6.01 -2.65
C LEU A 101 -3.44 7.01 -2.80
N SER A 102 -3.39 7.77 -3.89
CA SER A 102 -2.36 8.79 -4.10
C SER A 102 -2.32 9.84 -2.99
N ALA A 103 -3.49 10.25 -2.48
CA ALA A 103 -3.57 11.16 -1.33
C ALA A 103 -2.94 10.54 -0.07
N ILE A 104 -3.29 9.28 0.23
CA ILE A 104 -2.81 8.54 1.41
C ILE A 104 -1.29 8.30 1.34
N LEU A 105 -0.78 7.96 0.16
CA LEU A 105 0.64 7.68 -0.06
C LEU A 105 1.48 8.97 -0.09
N ARG A 106 0.90 10.09 -0.52
CA ARG A 106 1.56 11.41 -0.48
C ARG A 106 1.99 11.79 0.94
N ASP A 107 1.18 11.51 1.95
CA ASP A 107 1.51 11.78 3.36
C ASP A 107 2.69 10.93 3.87
N LYS A 108 3.03 9.84 3.17
CA LYS A 108 4.19 8.98 3.43
C LYS A 108 5.40 9.35 2.55
N GLY A 109 5.21 10.26 1.59
CA GLY A 109 6.20 10.62 0.59
C GLY A 109 6.43 9.54 -0.47
N ILE A 110 5.42 8.70 -0.73
CA ILE A 110 5.44 7.68 -1.77
C ILE A 110 4.63 8.22 -2.96
N PRO A 111 5.26 8.48 -4.12
CA PRO A 111 4.54 9.03 -5.26
C PRO A 111 3.77 7.95 -6.02
N VAL A 112 2.61 8.35 -6.56
CA VAL A 112 1.84 7.59 -7.56
C VAL A 112 1.91 8.35 -8.87
N LEU A 113 2.58 7.76 -9.86
CA LEU A 113 2.76 8.34 -11.19
C LEU A 113 1.68 7.78 -12.11
N ALA A 114 0.76 8.63 -12.55
CA ALA A 114 -0.29 8.26 -13.50
C ALA A 114 0.18 8.61 -14.93
N LEU A 115 0.82 7.65 -15.60
CA LEU A 115 1.40 7.84 -16.92
C LEU A 115 0.40 7.46 -18.02
N SER A 116 -0.12 8.47 -18.70
CA SER A 116 -1.05 8.29 -19.81
C SER A 116 -0.33 7.91 -21.11
N VAL A 117 -0.88 6.94 -21.84
CA VAL A 117 -0.44 6.57 -23.20
C VAL A 117 -1.29 7.22 -24.30
N ASP A 118 -2.08 8.24 -23.95
CA ASP A 118 -2.86 9.00 -24.93
C ASP A 118 -1.94 9.63 -25.98
N ARG A 119 -2.36 9.57 -27.25
CA ARG A 119 -1.69 10.29 -28.35
C ARG A 119 -2.17 11.73 -28.48
N ALA A 120 -3.29 12.08 -27.83
CA ALA A 120 -3.81 13.43 -27.80
C ALA A 120 -2.88 14.37 -27.03
N PRO A 121 -2.90 15.69 -27.28
CA PRO A 121 -2.13 16.64 -26.50
C PRO A 121 -2.46 16.56 -25.00
N PHE A 122 -1.47 16.86 -24.14
CA PHE A 122 -1.62 16.80 -22.68
C PHE A 122 -2.84 17.58 -22.16
N SER A 123 -3.21 18.69 -22.80
CA SER A 123 -4.40 19.48 -22.45
C SER A 123 -5.73 18.71 -22.49
N LYS A 124 -5.82 17.63 -23.29
CA LYS A 124 -6.98 16.72 -23.28
C LYS A 124 -6.97 15.79 -22.08
N ILE A 125 -5.79 15.33 -21.68
CA ILE A 125 -5.58 14.52 -20.46
C ILE A 125 -5.92 15.37 -19.24
N SER A 126 -5.36 16.57 -19.12
CA SER A 126 -5.65 17.52 -18.03
C SER A 126 -7.14 17.78 -17.90
N ARG A 127 -7.81 18.13 -18.99
CA ARG A 127 -9.26 18.37 -18.98
C ARG A 127 -10.06 17.15 -18.50
N PHE A 128 -9.63 15.94 -18.84
CA PHE A 128 -10.28 14.71 -18.38
C PHE A 128 -10.14 14.57 -16.86
N ILE A 129 -8.92 14.75 -16.34
CA ILE A 129 -8.59 14.71 -14.90
C ILE A 129 -9.39 15.77 -14.13
N ASP A 130 -9.39 17.02 -14.62
CA ASP A 130 -10.08 18.16 -14.00
C ASP A 130 -11.59 17.94 -13.94
N LYS A 131 -12.20 17.52 -15.06
CA LYS A 131 -13.64 17.26 -15.14
C LYS A 131 -14.10 16.15 -14.18
N ARG A 132 -13.21 15.21 -13.84
CA ARG A 132 -13.49 14.10 -12.93
C ARG A 132 -13.09 14.39 -11.48
N GLY A 133 -12.42 15.52 -11.21
CA GLY A 133 -12.01 15.90 -9.87
C GLY A 133 -10.86 15.06 -9.31
N PHE A 134 -10.01 14.49 -10.17
CA PHE A 134 -8.85 13.70 -9.72
C PHE A 134 -7.67 14.62 -9.35
N THR A 135 -7.72 15.21 -8.16
CA THR A 135 -6.79 16.26 -7.73
C THR A 135 -5.48 15.76 -7.10
N ASN A 136 -5.36 14.46 -6.83
CA ASN A 136 -4.20 13.90 -6.10
C ASN A 136 -3.23 13.14 -7.00
N LEU A 137 -3.53 12.93 -8.28
CA LEU A 137 -2.69 12.17 -9.19
C LEU A 137 -1.58 13.03 -9.77
N LYS A 138 -0.33 12.52 -9.75
CA LYS A 138 0.78 13.11 -10.49
C LYS A 138 0.75 12.56 -11.92
N VAL A 139 0.22 13.36 -12.86
CA VAL A 139 -0.07 12.91 -14.22
C VAL A 139 1.09 13.22 -15.16
N PHE A 140 1.45 12.23 -15.98
CA PHE A 140 2.46 12.33 -17.03
C PHE A 140 1.93 11.75 -18.34
N GLN A 141 2.68 11.95 -19.42
CA GLN A 141 2.39 11.41 -20.74
C GLN A 141 3.58 10.65 -21.31
N ASP A 142 3.33 9.42 -21.74
CA ASP A 142 4.25 8.61 -22.55
C ASP A 142 4.05 8.97 -24.03
N VAL A 143 4.73 10.04 -24.45
CA VAL A 143 4.65 10.55 -25.81
C VAL A 143 5.16 9.47 -26.78
N ARG A 144 4.26 8.98 -27.64
CA ARG A 144 4.50 7.89 -28.61
C ARG A 144 4.65 6.50 -28.00
N GLY A 145 4.28 6.27 -26.74
CA GLY A 145 4.19 4.93 -26.16
C GLY A 145 5.54 4.22 -25.95
N ALA A 146 6.63 4.99 -25.79
CA ALA A 146 7.98 4.45 -25.69
C ALA A 146 8.19 3.73 -24.35
N VAL A 147 7.68 4.31 -23.25
CA VAL A 147 7.68 3.69 -21.92
C VAL A 147 6.89 2.39 -21.95
N ALA A 148 5.66 2.43 -22.48
CA ALA A 148 4.78 1.26 -22.54
C ALA A 148 5.41 0.10 -23.32
N ARG A 149 6.10 0.37 -24.45
CA ARG A 149 6.84 -0.68 -25.18
C ARG A 149 8.03 -1.22 -24.40
N LYS A 150 8.80 -0.33 -23.75
CA LYS A 150 10.03 -0.73 -23.06
C LYS A 150 9.75 -1.54 -21.79
N LEU A 151 8.61 -1.30 -21.14
CA LEU A 151 8.13 -2.03 -19.97
C LEU A 151 7.27 -3.27 -20.29
N ASP A 152 7.13 -3.57 -21.58
CA ASP A 152 6.31 -4.69 -22.06
C ASP A 152 4.86 -4.61 -21.54
N ILE A 153 4.23 -3.44 -21.69
CA ILE A 153 2.84 -3.21 -21.27
C ILE A 153 1.91 -3.81 -22.33
N GLN A 154 1.31 -4.96 -21.98
CA GLN A 154 0.43 -5.73 -22.87
C GLN A 154 -1.05 -5.33 -22.78
N GLY A 155 -1.44 -4.57 -21.74
CA GLY A 155 -2.82 -4.18 -21.52
C GLY A 155 -2.97 -3.02 -20.55
N LEU A 156 -4.16 -2.42 -20.54
CA LEU A 156 -4.49 -1.30 -19.67
C LEU A 156 -5.72 -1.63 -18.77
N PRO A 157 -5.76 -1.12 -17.54
CA PRO A 157 -4.65 -0.48 -16.85
C PRO A 157 -3.56 -1.51 -16.49
N THR A 158 -2.33 -1.05 -16.32
CA THR A 158 -1.26 -1.83 -15.69
C THR A 158 -0.57 -0.97 -14.65
N THR A 159 -0.48 -1.43 -13.41
CA THR A 159 0.25 -0.76 -12.34
C THR A 159 1.49 -1.55 -11.97
N ILE A 160 2.64 -0.86 -11.98
CA ILE A 160 3.94 -1.41 -11.59
C ILE A 160 4.31 -0.86 -10.21
N ILE A 161 4.77 -1.76 -9.34
CA ILE A 161 5.30 -1.45 -8.01
C ILE A 161 6.83 -1.38 -8.13
N VAL A 162 7.41 -0.27 -7.70
CA VAL A 162 8.84 0.02 -7.86
C VAL A 162 9.47 0.26 -6.51
N ASP A 163 10.59 -0.41 -6.22
CA ASP A 163 11.32 -0.21 -4.97
C ASP A 163 12.18 1.07 -4.96
N ALA A 164 12.80 1.34 -3.81
CA ALA A 164 13.65 2.51 -3.61
C ALA A 164 14.87 2.57 -4.55
N GLN A 165 15.28 1.46 -5.16
CA GLN A 165 16.39 1.37 -6.11
C GLN A 165 15.90 1.55 -7.55
N GLY A 166 14.61 1.79 -7.76
CA GLY A 166 14.02 1.95 -9.07
C GLY A 166 13.82 0.63 -9.81
N ARG A 167 13.66 -0.50 -9.11
CA ARG A 167 13.44 -1.81 -9.72
C ARG A 167 11.97 -2.21 -9.66
N GLU A 168 11.49 -2.83 -10.73
CA GLU A 168 10.16 -3.44 -10.74
C GLU A 168 10.15 -4.65 -9.79
N ILE A 169 9.30 -4.59 -8.76
CA ILE A 169 9.16 -5.67 -7.76
C ILE A 169 7.85 -6.43 -7.88
N GLY A 170 6.89 -5.85 -8.59
CA GLY A 170 5.66 -6.52 -8.97
C GLY A 170 4.82 -5.69 -9.93
N ARG A 171 3.91 -6.35 -10.62
CA ARG A 171 2.93 -5.69 -11.50
C ARG A 171 1.53 -6.23 -11.29
N ILE A 172 0.54 -5.40 -11.56
CA ILE A 172 -0.88 -5.71 -11.52
C ILE A 172 -1.45 -5.32 -12.87
N VAL A 173 -2.01 -6.29 -13.60
CA VAL A 173 -2.66 -6.06 -14.89
C VAL A 173 -4.18 -6.10 -14.70
N GLY A 174 -4.86 -5.06 -15.21
CA GLY A 174 -6.30 -4.89 -15.07
C GLY A 174 -6.70 -4.05 -13.85
N ILE A 175 -8.00 -3.82 -13.75
CA ILE A 175 -8.63 -2.97 -12.73
C ILE A 175 -8.35 -3.50 -11.31
N ALA A 176 -8.13 -2.60 -10.35
CA ALA A 176 -8.07 -2.92 -8.93
C ALA A 176 -8.75 -1.84 -8.06
N GLU A 177 -9.14 -2.24 -6.84
CA GLU A 177 -9.61 -1.32 -5.81
C GLU A 177 -8.44 -0.81 -4.97
N TRP A 178 -7.99 0.43 -5.18
CA TRP A 178 -6.69 0.87 -4.65
C TRP A 178 -6.71 1.36 -3.20
N ASP A 179 -7.83 1.90 -2.72
CA ASP A 179 -7.95 2.60 -1.44
C ASP A 179 -8.65 1.77 -0.34
N SER A 180 -8.84 0.46 -0.56
CA SER A 180 -9.26 -0.42 0.53
C SER A 180 -8.16 -0.55 1.58
N PRO A 181 -8.50 -0.63 2.89
CA PRO A 181 -7.49 -0.74 3.96
C PRO A 181 -6.52 -1.91 3.77
N GLU A 182 -7.01 -3.06 3.30
CA GLU A 182 -6.20 -4.26 3.06
C GLU A 182 -5.22 -4.07 1.90
N ASN A 183 -5.67 -3.42 0.83
CA ASN A 183 -4.86 -3.14 -0.36
C ASN A 183 -3.79 -2.08 -0.06
N ILE A 184 -4.14 -1.01 0.65
CA ILE A 184 -3.18 -0.01 1.13
C ILE A 184 -2.09 -0.66 1.98
N LYS A 185 -2.49 -1.47 2.97
CA LYS A 185 -1.56 -2.19 3.86
C LYS A 185 -0.64 -3.11 3.07
N THR A 186 -1.17 -3.81 2.07
CA THR A 186 -0.42 -4.68 1.17
C THR A 186 0.65 -3.88 0.41
N ILE A 187 0.25 -2.79 -0.25
CA ILE A 187 1.17 -1.93 -1.03
C ILE A 187 2.30 -1.40 -0.15
N LEU A 188 1.96 -0.89 1.03
CA LEU A 188 2.96 -0.37 1.98
C LEU A 188 3.95 -1.45 2.41
N LYS A 189 3.46 -2.65 2.74
CA LYS A 189 4.33 -3.79 3.07
C LYS A 189 5.27 -4.14 1.91
N PHE A 190 4.80 -4.10 0.67
CA PHE A 190 5.63 -4.36 -0.50
C PHE A 190 6.73 -3.31 -0.71
N LEU A 191 6.40 -2.03 -0.52
CA LEU A 191 7.35 -0.92 -0.66
C LEU A 191 8.36 -0.84 0.50
N ASP A 192 7.95 -1.23 1.71
CA ASP A 192 8.81 -1.29 2.90
C ASP A 192 9.68 -2.55 2.96
N THR A 193 9.39 -3.58 2.14
CA THR A 193 10.17 -4.81 2.14
C THR A 193 11.57 -4.52 1.58
N PRO A 194 12.65 -4.75 2.35
CA PRO A 194 13.99 -4.45 1.89
C PRO A 194 14.29 -5.15 0.57
N PRO A 195 15.07 -4.50 -0.31
CA PRO A 195 15.77 -5.14 -1.42
C PRO A 195 16.44 -6.40 -0.89
N ASP A 196 15.96 -7.55 -1.31
CA ASP A 196 16.45 -8.83 -0.84
C ASP A 196 18.01 -8.89 -0.77
N LEU A 197 18.53 -8.99 0.46
CA LEU A 197 19.94 -9.18 0.83
C LEU A 197 20.50 -10.57 0.44
N THR A 198 19.69 -11.44 -0.18
CA THR A 198 20.11 -12.78 -0.60
C THR A 198 20.78 -12.80 -1.97
N SER A 199 20.73 -11.69 -2.73
CA SER A 199 21.43 -11.54 -4.02
C SER A 199 22.86 -11.01 -3.92
N ALA A 200 23.31 -10.55 -2.75
CA ALA A 200 24.66 -10.02 -2.51
C ALA A 200 25.71 -11.09 -2.11
N ARG A 201 25.33 -12.38 -2.10
CA ARG A 201 26.25 -13.52 -1.93
C ARG A 201 26.18 -14.44 -3.14
N ARG A 202 26.81 -14.03 -4.24
CA ARG A 202 27.37 -14.95 -5.23
C ARG A 202 28.47 -14.25 -6.01
#